data_AF-A0A6S7ITR5-F1
#
_entry.id   AF-A0A6S7ITR5-F1
#
_cell.length_a   1.000
_cell.length_b   1.000
_cell.length_c   1.000
_cell.angle_alpha   90.00
_cell.angle_beta   90.00
_cell.angle_gamma   90.00
#
_symmetry.space_group_name_H-M   'P 1'
#
loop_
_entity.id
_entity.type
_entity.pdbx_description
1 polymer ?
#
loop_
_entity_poly.entity_id
_entity_poly.type
_entity_poly.pdbx_seq_one_letter_code
_entity_poly.pdbx_strand_id
1 'polypeptide(L)'
;MIGHCTQGKIDDAYKIMQHLWQMGYSPEDIITSVFRVCKVETMPEFLKLEFIKEIGFTHMRIVEGVNSLLQMSGLLARLCMKTAAEEN
;
A
#
# COMPACT_ATOMS: atom_id res chain seq x y z
N MET A 1 4.97 4.51 5.77
CA MET A 1 4.48 4.09 4.44
C MET A 1 3.00 4.44 4.27
N ILE A 2 2.07 3.80 4.99
CA ILE A 2 0.63 4.10 4.92
C ILE A 2 0.32 5.56 5.29
N GLY A 3 0.90 6.09 6.37
CA GLY A 3 0.73 7.51 6.73
C GLY A 3 1.23 8.52 5.69
N HIS A 4 2.13 8.12 4.77
CA HIS A 4 2.50 8.97 3.63
C HIS A 4 1.49 8.83 2.48
N CYS A 5 0.89 7.64 2.32
CA CYS A 5 -0.17 7.41 1.34
C CYS A 5 -1.43 8.21 1.69
N THR A 6 -1.79 8.30 2.97
CA THR A 6 -2.90 9.14 3.46
C THR A 6 -2.64 10.65 3.34
N GLN A 7 -1.42 11.07 3.00
CA GLN A 7 -1.06 12.45 2.70
C GLN A 7 -0.80 12.67 1.20
N GLY A 8 -1.01 11.66 0.35
CA GLY A 8 -0.70 11.71 -1.08
C GLY A 8 0.80 11.78 -1.41
N LYS A 9 1.69 11.56 -0.45
CA LYS A 9 3.15 11.66 -0.62
C LYS A 9 3.74 10.34 -1.13
N ILE A 10 3.59 10.11 -2.44
CA ILE A 10 4.03 8.86 -3.07
C ILE A 10 5.54 8.63 -2.97
N ASP A 11 6.38 9.65 -3.16
CA ASP A 11 7.84 9.51 -3.16
C ASP A 11 8.36 9.03 -1.80
N ASP A 12 7.82 9.58 -0.71
CA ASP A 12 8.21 9.18 0.65
C ASP A 12 7.69 7.79 1.01
N ALA A 13 6.48 7.44 0.54
CA ALA A 13 5.97 6.08 0.68
C ALA A 13 6.83 5.06 -0.08
N TYR A 14 7.27 5.41 -1.29
CA TYR A 14 8.09 4.56 -2.15
C TYR A 14 9.48 4.32 -1.58
N LYS A 15 10.15 5.34 -1.01
CA LYS A 15 11.45 5.17 -0.34
C LYS A 15 11.41 4.08 0.73
N ILE A 16 10.34 4.04 1.54
CA ILE A 16 10.17 3.03 2.59
C ILE A 16 9.95 1.64 1.97
N MET A 17 9.11 1.54 0.95
CA MET A 17 8.87 0.27 0.24
C MET A 17 10.14 -0.27 -0.42
N GLN A 18 10.90 0.60 -1.09
CA GLN A 18 12.17 0.23 -1.70
C GLN A 18 13.19 -0.21 -0.65
N HIS A 19 13.21 0.44 0.52
CA HIS A 19 14.09 0.02 1.60
C HIS A 19 13.74 -1.38 2.14
N LEU A 20 12.45 -1.68 2.36
CA LEU A 20 11.99 -3.02 2.73
C LEU A 20 12.37 -4.05 1.66
N TRP A 21 12.21 -3.70 0.38
CA TRP A 21 12.60 -4.57 -0.73
C TRP A 21 14.10 -4.87 -0.74
N GLN A 22 14.95 -3.84 -0.55
CA GLN A 22 16.40 -3.99 -0.51
C GLN A 22 16.90 -4.81 0.67
N MET A 23 16.16 -4.85 1.78
CA MET A 23 16.45 -5.73 2.92
C MET A 23 16.10 -7.21 2.65
N GLY A 24 15.48 -7.52 1.51
CA GLY A 24 15.16 -8.90 1.12
C GLY A 24 13.88 -9.44 1.75
N TYR A 25 12.97 -8.58 2.24
CA TYR A 25 11.65 -9.01 2.69
C TYR A 25 10.85 -9.57 1.51
N SER A 26 10.11 -10.66 1.77
CA SER A 26 9.21 -11.23 0.79
C SER A 26 8.05 -10.27 0.48
N PRO A 27 7.60 -10.17 -0.78
CA PRO A 27 6.42 -9.39 -1.15
C PRO A 27 5.15 -9.80 -0.38
N GLU A 28 5.01 -11.10 -0.10
CA GLU A 28 3.94 -11.69 0.71
C GLU A 28 3.97 -11.21 2.17
N ASP A 29 5.18 -11.13 2.77
CA ASP A 29 5.36 -10.59 4.13
C ASP A 29 5.05 -9.10 4.18
N ILE A 30 5.52 -8.35 3.17
CA ILE A 30 5.28 -6.91 3.08
C ILE A 30 3.77 -6.65 2.96
N ILE A 31 3.07 -7.27 2.01
CA ILE A 31 1.64 -7.00 1.80
C ILE A 31 0.79 -7.39 3.02
N THR A 32 1.13 -8.50 3.70
CA THR A 32 0.44 -8.93 4.92
C THR A 32 0.66 -7.95 6.07
N SER A 33 1.88 -7.45 6.21
CA SER A 33 2.22 -6.42 7.20
C SER A 33 1.50 -5.10 6.91
N VAL A 34 1.44 -4.70 5.64
CA VAL A 34 0.74 -3.50 5.18
C VAL A 34 -0.75 -3.58 5.48
N PHE A 35 -1.38 -4.73 5.20
CA PHE A 35 -2.78 -4.97 5.53
C PHE A 35 -3.06 -4.87 7.03
N ARG A 36 -2.18 -5.44 7.87
CA ARG A 36 -2.31 -5.36 9.33
C ARG A 36 -2.20 -3.93 9.85
N VAL A 37 -1.22 -3.17 9.36
CA VAL A 37 -1.00 -1.76 9.73
C VAL A 37 -2.18 -0.90 9.27
N CYS A 38 -2.69 -1.11 8.06
CA CYS A 38 -3.83 -0.35 7.52
C CYS A 38 -5.09 -0.46 8.41
N LYS A 39 -5.30 -1.59 9.09
CA LYS A 39 -6.46 -1.79 9.98
C LYS A 39 -6.38 -0.99 11.28
N VAL A 40 -5.17 -0.77 11.79
CA VAL A 40 -4.94 -0.05 13.06
C VAL A 40 -4.66 1.43 12.85
N GLU A 41 -4.35 1.85 11.62
CA GLU A 41 -4.07 3.23 11.27
C GLU A 41 -5.30 4.13 11.47
N THR A 42 -5.07 5.35 11.97
CA THR A 42 -6.11 6.35 12.19
C THR A 42 -6.39 7.10 10.88
N MET A 43 -7.47 6.76 10.20
CA MET A 43 -7.94 7.40 8.96
C MET A 43 -9.48 7.33 8.84
N PRO A 44 -10.12 8.16 7.99
CA PRO A 44 -11.56 8.07 7.73
C PRO A 44 -11.98 6.65 7.34
N GLU A 45 -13.11 6.19 7.85
CA GLU A 45 -13.54 4.80 7.67
C GLU A 45 -13.77 4.45 6.19
N PHE A 46 -14.28 5.39 5.40
CA PHE A 46 -14.44 5.22 3.96
C PHE A 46 -13.09 4.98 3.27
N LEU A 47 -12.10 5.86 3.51
CA LEU A 47 -10.75 5.72 2.98
C LEU A 47 -10.10 4.40 3.39
N LYS A 48 -10.31 3.98 4.64
CA LYS A 48 -9.80 2.71 5.16
C LYS A 48 -10.34 1.51 4.40
N LEU A 49 -11.64 1.49 4.09
CA LEU A 49 -12.26 0.42 3.31
C LEU A 49 -11.72 0.39 1.87
N GLU A 50 -11.54 1.55 1.24
CA GLU A 50 -10.93 1.63 -0.09
C GLU A 50 -9.47 1.16 -0.10
N PHE A 51 -8.70 1.50 0.94
CA PHE A 51 -7.32 1.01 1.10
C PHE A 51 -7.28 -0.52 1.27
N ILE A 52 -8.14 -1.06 2.13
CA ILE A 52 -8.26 -2.50 2.37
C ILE A 52 -8.59 -3.24 1.06
N LYS A 53 -9.49 -2.69 0.25
CA LYS A 53 -9.86 -3.25 -1.06
C LYS A 53 -8.68 -3.29 -2.03
N GLU A 54 -7.94 -2.19 -2.18
CA GLU A 54 -6.77 -2.13 -3.07
C GLU A 54 -5.61 -3.03 -2.61
N ILE A 55 -5.38 -3.10 -1.30
CA ILE A 55 -4.42 -4.03 -0.70
C ILE A 55 -4.84 -5.48 -0.99
N GLY A 56 -6.13 -5.80 -0.85
CA GLY A 56 -6.69 -7.12 -1.14
C GLY A 56 -6.48 -7.56 -2.59
N PHE A 57 -6.75 -6.68 -3.57
CA PHE A 57 -6.49 -6.97 -4.98
C PHE A 57 -5.00 -7.19 -5.27
N THR A 58 -4.14 -6.42 -4.62
CA THR A 58 -2.69 -6.56 -4.79
C THR A 58 -2.19 -7.86 -4.18
N HIS A 59 -2.70 -8.22 -3.00
CA HIS A 59 -2.39 -9.49 -2.35
C HIS A 59 -2.76 -10.68 -3.23
N MET A 60 -3.96 -10.67 -3.84
CA MET A 60 -4.37 -11.74 -4.75
C MET A 60 -3.41 -11.90 -5.94
N ARG A 61 -3.00 -10.79 -6.55
CA ARG A 61 -2.01 -10.82 -7.65
C ARG A 61 -0.64 -11.35 -7.22
N ILE A 62 -0.22 -11.06 -5.98
CA ILE A 62 1.03 -11.61 -5.43
C ILE A 62 0.90 -13.13 -5.26
N VAL A 63 -0.23 -13.61 -4.72
CA VAL A 63 -0.52 -15.06 -4.60
C VAL A 63 -0.57 -15.76 -5.96
N GLU A 64 -1.02 -15.07 -7.00
CA GLU A 64 -0.97 -15.54 -8.40
C GLU A 64 0.45 -15.53 -9.02
N GLY A 65 1.46 -15.09 -8.28
CA GLY A 65 2.87 -15.07 -8.69
C GLY A 65 3.36 -13.73 -9.23
N VAL A 66 2.54 -12.68 -9.25
CA VAL A 66 2.94 -11.32 -9.65
C VAL A 66 3.52 -10.58 -8.45
N ASN A 67 4.73 -10.97 -8.07
CA ASN A 67 5.37 -10.54 -6.83
C ASN A 67 6.50 -9.51 -7.04
N SER A 68 6.44 -8.71 -8.10
CA SER A 68 7.49 -7.74 -8.42
C SER A 68 7.40 -6.44 -7.62
N LEU A 69 8.53 -5.73 -7.49
CA LEU A 69 8.55 -4.38 -6.89
C LEU A 69 7.61 -3.41 -7.62
N LEU A 70 7.42 -3.58 -8.94
CA LEU A 70 6.49 -2.76 -9.73
C LEU A 70 5.06 -2.91 -9.24
N GLN A 71 4.64 -4.13 -8.89
CA GLN A 71 3.30 -4.39 -8.37
C GLN A 71 3.07 -3.69 -7.02
N MET A 72 4.08 -3.69 -6.16
CA MET A 72 4.07 -2.98 -4.87
C MET A 72 4.06 -1.45 -5.06
N SER A 73 4.81 -0.95 -6.03
CA SER A 73 4.83 0.47 -6.41
C SER A 73 3.47 0.93 -6.93
N GLY A 74 2.83 0.10 -7.76
CA GLY A 74 1.49 0.33 -8.27
C GLY A 74 0.42 0.36 -7.18
N LEU A 75 0.56 -0.46 -6.12
CA LEU A 75 -0.30 -0.38 -4.94
C LEU A 75 -0.16 1.00 -4.27
N LEU A 76 1.06 1.47 -4.00
CA LEU A 76 1.27 2.78 -3.37
C LEU A 76 0.63 3.92 -4.18
N ALA A 77 0.78 3.88 -5.51
CA ALA A 77 0.15 4.85 -6.39
C ALA A 77 -1.39 4.84 -6.26
N ARG A 78 -2.02 3.66 -6.28
CA ARG A 78 -3.48 3.53 -6.11
C ARG A 78 -3.94 4.03 -4.75
N LEU A 79 -3.20 3.73 -3.67
CA LEU A 79 -3.53 4.23 -2.33
C LEU A 79 -3.46 5.76 -2.25
N CYS A 80 -2.40 6.37 -2.79
CA CYS A 80 -2.28 7.83 -2.82
C CYS A 80 -3.39 8.50 -3.64
N MET A 81 -3.80 7.89 -4.76
CA MET A 81 -4.89 8.40 -5.59
C MET A 81 -6.24 8.37 -4.85
N LYS A 82 -6.48 7.37 -4.00
CA LYS A 82 -7.73 7.27 -3.21
C LYS A 82 -7.84 8.39 -2.17
N THR A 83 -6.72 8.87 -1.66
CA THR A 83 -6.68 10.02 -0.75
C THR A 83 -6.98 11.33 -1.48
N ALA A 84 -6.45 11.53 -2.70
CA ALA A 84 -6.71 12.75 -3.48
C ALA A 84 -8.17 12.89 -3.94
N ALA A 85 -8.93 11.78 -3.97
CA ALA A 85 -10.35 11.79 -4.34
C ALA A 85 -11.27 12.32 -3.22
N GLU A 86 -10.81 12.42 -1.96
CA GLU A 86 -11.60 13.02 -0.86
C GLU A 86 -11.56 14.56 -0.84
N GLU A 87 -10.68 15.20 -1.63
CA GLU A 87 -10.59 16.67 -1.70
C GLU A 87 -11.51 17.31 -2.78
N ASN A 88 -12.34 16.53 -3.49
CA ASN A 88 -13.26 17.06 -4.52
C ASN A 88 -14.74 16.79 -4.20
#